data_AF-A0A6N0X149-F1
#
_entry.id   AF-A0A6N0X149-F1
#
_cell.length_a   1.000
_cell.length_b   1.000
_cell.length_c   1.000
_cell.angle_alpha   90.00
_cell.angle_beta   90.00
_cell.angle_gamma   90.00
#
_symmetry.space_group_name_H-M   'P 1'
#
loop_
_entity.id
_entity.type
_entity.pdbx_description
1 polymer ?
#
loop_
_entity_poly.entity_id
_entity_poly.type
_entity_poly.pdbx_seq_one_letter_code
_entity_poly.pdbx_strand_id
1 'polypeptide(L)' 'MAKHGSGTPLPPEEIERILWSARRAGTILILPREQPQLAIEALTDQGLVRRQLGHIVLTLQGQERRRKCAHYMAALA' A
#
# COMPACT_ATOMS: atom_id res chain seq x y z
N MET A 1 0.35 6.91 -25.58
CA MET A 1 0.28 7.75 -24.38
C MET A 1 -1.06 7.48 -23.69
N ALA A 2 -1.17 6.39 -22.93
CA ALA A 2 -2.42 6.07 -22.24
C ALA A 2 -2.54 6.98 -21.00
N LYS A 3 -3.48 7.93 -21.07
CA LYS A 3 -3.92 8.71 -19.91
C LYS A 3 -4.64 7.75 -18.97
N HIS A 4 -3.94 7.21 -17.97
CA HIS A 4 -4.60 6.50 -16.89
C HIS A 4 -5.28 7.52 -15.97
N GLY A 5 -6.51 7.16 -15.62
CA GLY A 5 -7.55 8.04 -15.12
C GLY A 5 -7.11 8.85 -13.92
N SER A 6 -7.69 10.04 -13.83
CA SER A 6 -7.86 10.78 -12.59
C SER A 6 -8.66 9.93 -11.59
N GLY A 7 -8.03 8.92 -10.99
CA GLY A 7 -8.51 8.31 -9.77
C GLY A 7 -8.26 9.32 -8.67
N THR A 8 -9.32 9.71 -7.96
CA THR A 8 -9.21 10.59 -6.80
C THR A 8 -8.04 10.12 -5.92
N PRO A 9 -7.07 11.00 -5.60
CA PRO A 9 -5.96 10.59 -4.77
C PRO A 9 -6.50 10.04 -3.46
N LEU A 10 -6.11 8.81 -3.11
CA LEU A 10 -6.50 8.23 -1.83
C LEU A 10 -6.08 9.18 -0.70
N PRO A 11 -6.95 9.45 0.27
CA PRO A 11 -6.56 10.24 1.42
C PRO A 11 -5.36 9.59 2.13
N PRO A 12 -4.42 10.39 2.69
CA PRO A 12 -3.22 9.86 3.32
C PRO A 12 -3.51 8.77 4.37
N GLU A 13 -4.56 8.95 5.17
CA GLU A 13 -4.98 8.00 6.20
C GLU A 13 -5.38 6.64 5.62
N GLU A 14 -6.03 6.62 4.46
CA GLU A 14 -6.43 5.38 3.79
C GLU A 14 -5.21 4.64 3.23
N ILE A 15 -4.27 5.38 2.62
CA ILE A 15 -2.98 4.81 2.20
C ILE A 15 -2.28 4.16 3.38
N GLU A 16 -2.22 4.85 4.52
CA GLU A 16 -1.57 4.35 5.72
C GLU A 16 -2.25 3.12 6.31
N ARG A 17 -3.60 3.10 6.36
CA ARG A 17 -4.37 1.92 6.79
C ARG A 17 -4.10 0.72 5.90
N ILE A 18 -4.09 0.92 4.58
CA ILE A 18 -3.81 -0.17 3.63
C ILE A 18 -2.39 -0.68 3.82
N LEU A 19 -1.38 0.20 3.89
CA LEU A 19 0.01 -0.21 4.13
C LEU A 19 0.17 -0.90 5.49
N TRP A 20 -0.56 -0.47 6.52
CA TRP A 20 -0.55 -1.09 7.84
C TRP A 20 -1.11 -2.50 7.84
N SER A 21 -2.13 -2.77 7.01
CA SER A 21 -2.75 -4.09 6.83
C SER A 21 -1.81 -5.15 6.24
N ALA A 22 -0.64 -4.74 5.72
CA ALA A 22 0.34 -5.63 5.12
C ALA A 22 0.82 -6.70 6.12
N ARG A 23 0.73 -7.96 5.72
CA ARG A 23 1.14 -9.12 6.50
C ARG A 23 2.55 -9.55 6.10
N ARG A 24 3.30 -10.08 7.07
CA ARG A 24 4.66 -10.59 6.84
C ARG A 24 4.61 -11.99 6.26
N ALA A 25 5.31 -12.20 5.15
CA ALA A 25 5.52 -13.49 4.51
C ALA A 25 7.03 -13.66 4.29
N GLY A 26 7.69 -14.34 5.23
CA GLY A 26 9.15 -14.38 5.28
C GLY A 26 9.76 -12.98 5.42
N THR A 27 10.55 -12.57 4.43
CA THR A 27 11.24 -11.27 4.41
C THR A 27 10.43 -10.15 3.75
N ILE A 28 9.31 -10.46 3.10
CA ILE A 28 8.48 -9.48 2.39
C ILE A 28 7.19 -9.16 3.13
N LEU A 29 6.62 -8.01 2.80
CA LEU A 29 5.32 -7.54 3.29
C LEU A 29 4.31 -7.55 2.15
N ILE A 30 3.19 -8.25 2.34
CA ILE A 30 2.18 -8.50 1.31
C ILE A 30 0.85 -7.89 1.75
N LEU A 31 0.19 -7.16 0.86
CA LEU A 31 -1.17 -6.68 1.10
C LEU A 31 -2.19 -7.83 1.00
N PRO A 32 -3.26 -7.82 1.83
CA PRO A 32 -4.39 -8.72 1.65
C PRO A 32 -4.93 -8.71 0.22
N ARG A 33 -5.52 -9.83 -0.23
CA ARG A 33 -6.09 -9.93 -1.58
C ARG A 33 -7.32 -9.05 -1.78
N GLU A 34 -8.03 -8.73 -0.71
CA GLU A 34 -9.33 -8.02 -0.71
C GLU A 34 -9.18 -6.50 -0.85
N GLN A 35 -8.03 -6.00 -1.30
CA GLN A 35 -7.82 -4.57 -1.47
C GLN A 35 -8.54 -4.06 -2.74
N PRO A 36 -9.23 -2.91 -2.67
CA PRO A 36 -9.84 -2.30 -3.85
C PRO A 36 -8.80 -2.11 -4.97
N GLN A 37 -9.15 -2.49 -6.20
CA GLN A 37 -8.24 -2.42 -7.35
C GLN A 37 -7.74 -0.98 -7.59
N LEU A 38 -8.62 0.01 -7.43
CA LEU A 38 -8.26 1.44 -7.50
C LEU A 38 -7.20 1.84 -6.48
N ALA A 39 -7.25 1.25 -5.28
CA ALA A 39 -6.28 1.56 -4.25
C ALA A 39 -4.92 0.92 -4.55
N ILE A 40 -4.91 -0.31 -5.09
CA ILE A 40 -3.68 -0.97 -5.55
C ILE A 40 -3.03 -0.15 -6.67
N GLU A 41 -3.81 0.37 -7.62
CA GLU A 41 -3.32 1.22 -8.70
C GLU A 41 -2.70 2.50 -8.15
N ALA A 42 -3.41 3.24 -7.30
CA ALA A 42 -2.91 4.46 -6.68
C ALA A 42 -1.61 4.24 -5.88
N LEU A 43 -1.50 3.12 -5.16
CA LEU A 43 -0.29 2.76 -4.41
C LEU A 43 0.86 2.33 -5.35
N THR A 44 0.54 1.71 -6.48
CA THR A 44 1.51 1.31 -7.51
C THR A 44 2.08 2.55 -8.20
N ASP A 45 1.22 3.49 -8.58
CA ASP A 45 1.61 4.76 -9.20
C ASP A 45 2.49 5.62 -8.27
N GLN A 46 2.23 5.55 -6.96
CA GLN A 46 3.08 6.18 -5.94
C GLN A 46 4.38 5.41 -5.62
N GLY A 47 4.62 4.26 -6.23
CA GLY A 47 5.81 3.43 -6.02
C GLY A 47 5.85 2.70 -4.67
N LEU A 48 4.73 2.61 -3.95
CA LEU A 48 4.65 2.05 -2.59
C LEU A 48 4.48 0.53 -2.61
N VAL A 49 3.89 0.00 -3.68
CA VAL A 49 3.67 -1.43 -3.86
C VAL A 49 4.04 -1.87 -5.27
N ARG A 50 4.23 -3.18 -5.45
CA ARG A 50 4.45 -3.80 -6.75
C ARG A 50 3.82 -5.19 -6.80
N ARG A 51 3.50 -5.67 -8.01
CA ARG A 51 3.11 -7.07 -8.23
C ARG A 51 4.36 -7.96 -8.26
N GLN A 52 4.34 -9.04 -7.48
CA GLN A 52 5.40 -10.07 -7.48
C GLN A 52 4.75 -11.43 -7.21
N LEU A 53 4.93 -12.39 -8.15
CA LEU A 53 4.40 -13.77 -8.03
C LEU A 53 2.89 -13.84 -7.69
N GLY A 54 2.08 -12.96 -8.26
CA GLY A 54 0.64 -12.90 -7.98
C GLY A 54 0.25 -12.23 -6.65
N HIS A 55 1.21 -11.71 -5.90
CA HIS A 55 1.00 -10.95 -4.67
C HIS A 55 1.28 -9.47 -4.86
N ILE A 56 0.62 -8.62 -4.06
CA ILE A 56 0.93 -7.19 -3.96
C ILE A 56 1.90 -7.00 -2.80
N VAL A 57 3.14 -6.63 -3.11
CA VAL A 57 4.25 -6.56 -2.16
C VAL A 57 4.62 -5.10 -1.91
N LEU A 58 4.88 -4.74 -0.65
CA LEU A 58 5.40 -3.42 -0.30
C LEU A 58 6.84 -3.27 -0.81
N THR A 59 7.10 -2.16 -1.51
CA THR A 59 8.46 -1.73 -1.87
C THR A 59 9.19 -1.20 -0.64
N LEU A 60 10.49 -0.91 -0.75
CA LEU A 60 11.22 -0.25 0.34
C LEU A 60 10.56 1.07 0.76
N GLN A 61 10.12 1.89 -0.21
CA GLN A 61 9.40 3.13 0.03
C GLN A 61 8.06 2.89 0.75
N GLY A 62 7.30 1.86 0.35
CA GLY A 62 6.07 1.47 1.03
C GLY A 62 6.31 1.04 2.48
N GLN A 63 7.39 0.30 2.74
CA GLN A 63 7.79 -0.11 4.08
C GLN A 63 8.21 1.08 4.94
N GLU A 64 8.98 2.02 4.39
CA GLU A 64 9.35 3.26 5.07
C GLU A 64 8.13 4.11 5.42
N ARG A 65 7.21 4.29 4.47
CA ARG A 65 5.96 5.03 4.71
C ARG A 65 5.12 4.37 5.81
N ARG A 66 4.97 3.04 5.76
CA ARG A 66 4.31 2.27 6.83
C ARG A 66 4.95 2.52 8.20
N ARG A 67 6.29 2.49 8.30
CA ARG A 67 7.00 2.71 9.57
C ARG A 67 6.78 4.11 10.13
N LYS A 68 6.77 5.13 9.28
CA LYS A 68 6.55 6.53 9.72
C LYS A 68 5.17 6.72 10.36
N CYS A 69 4.17 5.97 9.91
CA CYS A 69 2.79 6.10 10.39
C CYS A 69 2.44 5.08 11.49
N ALA A 70 3.41 4.28 11.95
CA ALA A 70 3.21 3.25 12.96
C ALA A 70 2.74 3.82 14.31
N HIS A 71 3.20 5.00 14.70
CA HIS A 71 2.79 5.65 15.94
C HIS A 71 1.30 6.06 15.93
N TYR A 72 0.81 6.56 14.79
CA TYR A 72 -0.58 6.94 14.61
C TYR A 72 -1.49 5.70 14.56
N MET A 73 -1.08 4.67 13.82
CA MET A 73 -1.87 3.43 13.70
C MET A 73 -1.87 2.59 14.99
N ALA A 74 -0.81 2.62 15.78
CA ALA A 74 -0.77 1.95 17.09
C ALA A 74 -1.72 2.57 18.11
N ALA A 75 -2.06 3.85 17.96
CA ALA A 75 -3.05 4.52 18.80
C ALA A 75 -4.51 4.23 18.39
N LEU A 76 -4.71 3.68 17.18
CA LEU A 76 -6.03 3.34 16.61
C LEU A 76 -6.35 1.83 16.67
N ALA A 77 -5.39 1.00 17.08
CA ALA A 77 -5.50 -0.47 17.11
C ALA A 77 -5.85 -0.98 18.52
#